data_AF-A0A258NEN2-F1
#
_entry.id   AF-A0A258NEN2-F1
#
_cell.length_a   1.000
_cell.length_b   1.000
_cell.length_c   1.000
_cell.angle_alpha   90.00
_cell.angle_beta   90.00
_cell.angle_gamma   90.00
#
_symmetry.space_group_name_H-M   'P 1'
#
loop_
_entity.id
_entity.type
_entity.pdbx_description
1 polymer ?
#
loop_
_entity_poly.entity_id
_entity_poly.type
_entity_poly.pdbx_seq_one_letter_code
_entity_poly.pdbx_strand_id
1 'polypeptide(L)'
;MKHVCPHCQQPGVSNAALRWSTREGPAQCSDCGGLSHVLASTANAIGVFTWMTPIGGLVLGAAFASVGIVVAGLLVAGLGNVWMWRRCELFPTERKTAQTARRVGWAAALVSAVMAFLG
;
A
#
# COMPACT_ATOMS: atom_id res chain seq x y z
N MET A 1 0.91 5.07 13.82
CA MET A 1 1.32 3.71 14.23
C MET A 1 2.68 3.38 13.62
N LYS A 2 3.54 2.69 14.38
CA LYS A 2 4.83 2.17 13.89
C LYS A 2 4.72 0.65 13.74
N HIS A 3 5.39 0.12 12.74
CA HIS A 3 5.45 -1.30 12.40
C HIS A 3 6.78 -1.90 12.84
N VAL A 4 6.72 -3.17 13.22
CA VAL A 4 7.89 -3.94 13.64
C VAL A 4 8.80 -4.16 12.43
N CYS A 5 10.07 -3.78 12.56
CA CYS A 5 11.05 -3.98 11.51
C CYS A 5 11.50 -5.45 11.47
N PRO A 6 11.54 -6.10 10.29
CA PRO A 6 12.01 -7.48 10.18
C PRO A 6 13.51 -7.66 10.51
N HIS A 7 14.31 -6.59 10.39
CA HIS A 7 15.76 -6.64 10.65
C HIS A 7 16.11 -6.59 12.14
N CYS A 8 15.56 -5.63 12.88
CA CYS A 8 15.89 -5.40 14.30
C CYS A 8 14.77 -5.78 15.27
N GLN A 9 13.61 -6.21 14.77
CA GLN A 9 12.42 -6.56 15.58
C GLN A 9 11.90 -5.44 16.49
N GLN A 10 12.28 -4.19 16.22
CA GLN A 10 11.80 -3.01 16.93
C GLN A 10 10.75 -2.23 16.11
N PRO A 11 9.80 -1.54 16.77
CA PRO A 11 8.79 -0.73 16.09
C PRO A 11 9.39 0.58 15.57
N GLY A 12 10.09 0.51 14.43
CA GLY A 12 10.82 1.64 13.84
C GLY A 12 10.33 2.07 12.45
N VAL A 13 9.40 1.34 11.82
CA VAL A 13 8.91 1.68 10.46
C VAL A 13 7.61 2.47 10.57
N SER A 14 7.58 3.70 10.06
CA SER A 14 6.35 4.53 10.14
C SER A 14 5.27 4.01 9.18
N ASN A 15 4.00 4.08 9.60
CA ASN A 15 2.90 3.66 8.73
C ASN A 15 2.77 4.48 7.44
N ALA A 16 3.05 5.79 7.51
CA ALA A 16 3.03 6.65 6.34
C ALA A 16 4.11 6.22 5.33
N ALA A 17 5.35 5.99 5.79
CA ALA A 17 6.40 5.48 4.92
C ALA A 17 6.06 4.10 4.36
N LEU A 18 5.41 3.25 5.15
CA LEU A 18 4.99 1.92 4.70
C LEU A 18 3.91 1.98 3.61
N ARG A 19 2.91 2.85 3.77
CA ARG A 19 1.81 3.01 2.81
C ARG A 19 2.27 3.39 1.41
N TRP A 20 3.33 4.19 1.35
CA TRP A 20 3.93 4.64 0.10
C TRP A 20 5.20 3.84 -0.25
N SER A 21 5.51 2.78 0.50
CA SER A 21 6.68 1.96 0.23
C SER A 21 6.47 1.13 -1.03
N THR A 22 7.48 1.13 -1.87
CA THR A 22 7.55 0.27 -3.05
C THR A 22 8.89 -0.46 -3.04
N ARG A 23 9.07 -1.42 -3.95
CA ARG A 23 10.38 -2.06 -4.13
C ARG A 23 11.47 -1.05 -4.54
N GLU A 24 11.09 0.01 -5.24
CA GLU A 24 11.97 1.07 -5.73
C GLU A 24 12.22 2.17 -4.70
N GLY A 25 11.25 2.38 -3.81
CA GLY A 25 11.31 3.30 -2.67
C GLY A 25 10.88 2.59 -1.39
N PRO A 26 11.72 1.69 -0.84
CA PRO A 26 11.38 0.95 0.37
C PRO A 26 11.36 1.87 1.60
N ALA A 27 10.55 1.53 2.59
CA ALA A 27 10.51 2.23 3.87
C ALA A 27 11.75 1.90 4.69
N GLN A 28 12.34 2.94 5.30
CA GLN A 28 13.50 2.82 6.18
C GLN A 28 13.07 2.78 7.65
N CYS A 29 13.67 1.87 8.42
CA CYS A 29 13.53 1.83 9.87
C CYS A 29 14.34 2.97 10.53
N SER A 30 13.74 3.69 11.48
CA SER A 30 14.43 4.75 12.24
C SER A 30 15.58 4.25 13.11
N ASP A 31 15.52 2.99 13.56
CA ASP A 31 16.40 2.49 14.61
C ASP A 31 17.62 1.78 14.03
N CYS A 32 17.42 0.85 13.09
CA CYS A 32 18.51 0.09 12.47
C CYS A 32 18.88 0.57 11.06
N GLY A 33 18.13 1.49 10.47
CA GLY A 33 18.34 1.96 9.09
C GLY A 33 18.08 0.90 8.00
N GLY A 34 17.56 -0.26 8.38
CA GLY A 34 17.18 -1.36 7.49
C GLY A 34 16.01 -0.97 6.58
N LEU A 35 16.01 -1.52 5.36
CA LEU A 35 14.98 -1.26 4.36
C LEU A 35 13.99 -2.41 4.30
N SER A 36 12.71 -2.05 4.20
CA SER A 36 11.60 -2.98 4.10
C SER A 36 10.49 -2.40 3.23
N HIS A 37 9.74 -3.25 2.54
CA HIS A 37 8.59 -2.83 1.73
C HIS A 37 7.43 -3.81 1.92
N VAL A 38 6.23 -3.39 1.51
CA VAL A 38 5.06 -4.26 1.39
C VAL A 38 4.99 -4.77 -0.05
N LEU A 39 4.50 -6.00 -0.25
CA LEU A 39 4.25 -6.49 -1.61
C LEU A 39 3.24 -5.58 -2.30
N ALA A 40 3.51 -5.29 -3.58
CA ALA A 40 2.60 -4.52 -4.42
C ALA A 40 1.20 -5.17 -4.50
N SER A 41 1.11 -6.49 -4.52
CA SER A 41 -0.17 -7.21 -4.51
C SER A 41 -0.98 -6.94 -3.24
N THR A 42 -0.34 -6.96 -2.07
CA THR A 42 -0.99 -6.64 -0.79
C THR A 42 -1.41 -5.19 -0.71
N ALA A 43 -0.52 -4.26 -1.08
CA ALA A 43 -0.83 -2.83 -1.08
C ALA A 43 -1.99 -2.49 -2.04
N ASN A 44 -1.99 -3.08 -3.24
CA ASN A 44 -3.07 -2.92 -4.21
C ASN A 44 -4.37 -3.56 -3.74
N ALA A 45 -4.33 -4.76 -3.15
CA ALA A 45 -5.51 -5.41 -2.61
C ALA A 45 -6.18 -4.57 -1.51
N ILE A 46 -5.37 -3.96 -0.62
CA ILE A 46 -5.89 -3.04 0.40
C ILE A 46 -6.47 -1.79 -0.26
N GLY A 47 -5.81 -1.24 -1.28
CA GLY A 47 -6.33 -0.12 -2.06
C GLY A 47 -7.70 -0.43 -2.69
N VAL A 48 -7.81 -1.56 -3.38
CA VAL A 48 -9.06 -2.03 -4.01
C VAL A 48 -10.15 -2.23 -2.96
N PHE A 49 -9.86 -2.91 -1.84
CA PHE A 49 -10.82 -3.07 -0.75
C PHE A 49 -11.34 -1.69 -0.26
N THR A 50 -10.41 -0.76 -0.03
CA THR A 50 -10.74 0.57 0.52
C THR A 50 -11.65 1.39 -0.39
N TRP A 51 -11.52 1.23 -1.71
CA TRP A 51 -12.35 1.94 -2.69
C TRP A 51 -13.61 1.19 -3.07
N MET A 52 -13.56 -0.13 -3.22
CA MET A 52 -14.71 -0.93 -3.65
C MET A 52 -15.75 -1.12 -2.56
N THR A 53 -15.34 -1.23 -1.29
CA THR A 53 -16.29 -1.36 -0.17
C THR A 53 -17.24 -0.17 0.00
N PRO A 54 -16.79 1.10 0.00
CA PRO A 54 -17.72 2.23 0.08
C PRO A 54 -18.59 2.35 -1.17
N ILE A 55 -18.07 2.04 -2.37
CA ILE A 55 -18.87 2.01 -3.60
C ILE A 55 -19.98 0.97 -3.49
N GLY A 56 -19.65 -0.26 -3.06
CA GLY A 56 -20.64 -1.31 -2.83
C GLY A 56 -21.67 -0.93 -1.77
N GLY A 57 -21.23 -0.32 -0.67
CA GLY A 57 -22.12 0.21 0.38
C GLY A 57 -23.07 1.30 -0.11
N LEU A 58 -22.60 2.20 -0.97
CA LEU A 58 -23.43 3.23 -1.59
C LEU A 58 -24.46 2.64 -2.56
N VAL A 59 -24.04 1.70 -3.42
CA VAL A 59 -24.94 1.03 -4.38
C VAL A 59 -26.04 0.26 -3.64
N LEU A 60 -25.67 -0.53 -2.63
CA LEU A 60 -26.63 -1.29 -1.83
C LEU A 60 -27.52 -0.34 -1.00
N GLY A 61 -26.93 0.69 -0.39
CA GLY A 61 -27.69 1.67 0.38
C GLY A 61 -28.72 2.41 -0.48
N ALA A 62 -28.39 2.75 -1.72
CA ALA A 62 -29.33 3.34 -2.67
C ALA A 62 -30.42 2.34 -3.08
N ALA A 63 -30.05 1.10 -3.41
CA ALA A 63 -30.99 0.05 -3.82
C ALA A 63 -32.04 -0.27 -2.74
N PHE A 64 -31.67 -0.19 -1.47
CA PHE A 64 -32.56 -0.45 -0.32
C PHE A 64 -33.03 0.82 0.41
N ALA A 65 -32.76 2.01 -0.13
CA ALA A 65 -33.07 3.31 0.47
C ALA A 65 -32.65 3.43 1.96
N SER A 66 -31.50 2.85 2.32
CA SER A 66 -31.05 2.71 3.70
C SER A 66 -29.71 3.39 3.93
N VAL A 67 -29.73 4.47 4.71
CA VAL A 67 -28.54 5.18 5.19
C VAL A 67 -27.70 4.26 6.09
N GLY A 68 -28.33 3.33 6.82
CA GLY A 68 -27.62 2.38 7.68
C GLY A 68 -26.64 1.50 6.91
N ILE A 69 -27.01 1.06 5.70
CA ILE A 69 -26.13 0.25 4.83
C ILE A 69 -24.92 1.07 4.36
N VAL A 70 -25.14 2.33 4.00
CA VAL A 70 -24.05 3.24 3.61
C VAL A 70 -23.07 3.44 4.77
N VAL A 71 -23.57 3.73 5.97
CA VAL A 71 -22.75 3.92 7.17
C VAL A 71 -21.98 2.64 7.51
N ALA A 72 -22.63 1.47 7.44
CA ALA A 72 -21.98 0.19 7.67
C ALA A 72 -20.84 -0.05 6.66
N GLY A 73 -21.06 0.23 5.37
CA GLY A 73 -20.03 0.13 4.33
C GLY A 73 -18.83 1.04 4.61
N LEU A 74 -19.06 2.28 5.03
CA LEU A 74 -17.99 3.21 5.40
C LEU A 74 -17.20 2.74 6.64
N LEU A 75 -17.89 2.22 7.66
CA LEU A 75 -17.25 1.66 8.85
C LEU A 75 -16.40 0.43 8.51
N VAL A 76 -16.91 -0.48 7.68
CA VAL A 76 -16.17 -1.66 7.22
C VAL A 76 -14.94 -1.24 6.42
N ALA A 77 -15.07 -0.25 5.52
CA ALA A 77 -13.95 0.27 4.74
C ALA A 77 -12.87 0.87 5.65
N GLY A 78 -13.25 1.74 6.60
CA GLY A 78 -12.32 2.41 7.51
C GLY A 78 -11.62 1.45 8.47
N LEU A 79 -12.40 0.65 9.21
CA LEU A 79 -11.87 -0.30 10.19
C LEU A 79 -11.07 -1.41 9.51
N GLY A 80 -11.58 -1.94 8.39
CA GLY A 80 -10.90 -2.96 7.60
C GLY A 80 -9.57 -2.45 7.05
N ASN A 81 -9.51 -1.22 6.53
CA ASN A 81 -8.26 -0.62 6.05
C ASN A 81 -7.22 -0.51 7.18
N VAL A 82 -7.60 0.01 8.35
CA VAL A 82 -6.69 0.11 9.50
C VAL A 82 -6.21 -1.26 9.94
N TRP A 83 -7.11 -2.25 10.01
CA TRP A 83 -6.78 -3.61 10.41
C TRP A 83 -5.84 -4.30 9.42
N MET A 84 -6.10 -4.20 8.12
CA MET A 84 -5.25 -4.76 7.07
C MET A 84 -3.85 -4.17 7.13
N TRP A 85 -3.72 -2.84 7.23
CA TRP A 85 -2.40 -2.20 7.35
C TRP A 85 -1.66 -2.59 8.63
N ARG A 86 -2.35 -2.93 9.72
CA ARG A 86 -1.75 -3.46 10.96
C ARG A 86 -1.25 -4.90 10.81
N ARG A 87 -1.84 -5.69 9.92
CA ARG A 87 -1.51 -7.10 9.67
C ARG A 87 -0.58 -7.32 8.47
N CYS A 88 -0.22 -6.26 7.74
CA CYS A 88 0.69 -6.37 6.62
C CYS A 88 2.06 -6.92 7.05
N GLU A 89 2.51 -7.96 6.35
CA GLU A 89 3.87 -8.46 6.46
C GLU A 89 4.84 -7.53 5.71
N LEU A 90 5.99 -7.27 6.34
CA LEU A 90 7.06 -6.46 5.76
C LEU A 90 8.16 -7.38 5.24
N PHE A 91 8.60 -7.11 4.01
CA PHE A 91 9.66 -7.89 3.38
C PHE A 91 10.98 -7.10 3.42
N PRO A 92 12.05 -7.69 3.97
CA PRO A 92 13.36 -7.05 3.99
C PRO A 92 13.88 -6.88 2.56
N THR A 93 14.61 -5.79 2.30
CA THR A 93 15.19 -5.53 0.98
C THR A 93 16.57 -4.93 1.12
N GLU A 94 17.49 -5.35 0.26
CA GLU A 94 18.82 -4.76 0.17
C GLU A 94 18.82 -3.48 -0.64
N ARG A 95 19.68 -2.52 -0.25
CA ARG A 95 19.85 -1.23 -0.94
C ARG A 95 20.18 -1.40 -2.43
N LYS A 96 21.06 -2.37 -2.74
CA LYS A 96 21.49 -2.64 -4.13
C LYS A 96 20.30 -3.07 -4.99
N THR A 97 19.47 -3.98 -4.49
CA THR A 97 18.27 -4.47 -5.19
C THR A 97 17.25 -3.34 -5.40
N ALA A 98 17.05 -2.47 -4.42
CA ALA A 98 16.15 -1.33 -4.55
C ALA A 98 16.62 -0.31 -5.61
N GLN A 99 17.93 -0.02 -5.67
CA GLN A 99 18.48 0.88 -6.68
C GLN A 99 18.34 0.31 -8.10
N THR A 100 18.61 -0.98 -8.28
CA THR A 100 18.42 -1.64 -9.58
C THR A 100 16.95 -1.63 -9.99
N ALA A 101 16.03 -1.96 -9.07
CA ALA A 101 14.60 -1.92 -9.34
C ALA A 101 14.16 -0.52 -9.76
N ARG A 102 14.62 0.53 -9.07
CA ARG A 102 14.33 1.93 -9.42
C ARG A 102 14.82 2.27 -10.84
N ARG A 103 16.05 1.89 -11.21
CA ARG A 103 16.57 2.14 -12.56
C ARG A 103 15.72 1.47 -13.65
N VAL A 104 15.31 0.22 -13.41
CA VAL A 104 14.45 -0.53 -14.34
C VAL A 104 13.06 0.11 -14.43
N GLY A 105 12.47 0.53 -13.31
CA GLY A 105 11.19 1.25 -13.29
C GLY A 105 11.22 2.53 -14.11
N TRP A 106 12.27 3.34 -13.96
CA TRP A 106 12.46 4.56 -14.78
C TRP A 106 12.65 4.24 -16.26
N ALA A 107 13.40 3.18 -16.60
CA ALA A 107 13.56 2.76 -18.00
C ALA A 107 12.23 2.31 -18.62
N ALA A 108 11.43 1.52 -17.89
CA ALA A 108 10.12 1.10 -18.35
C ALA A 108 9.16 2.28 -18.53
N ALA A 109 9.14 3.22 -17.58
CA ALA A 109 8.33 4.44 -17.68
C ALA A 109 8.70 5.29 -18.89
N LEU A 110 10.01 5.41 -19.19
CA LEU A 110 10.51 6.17 -20.34
C LEU A 110 10.10 5.50 -21.66
N VAL A 111 10.21 4.16 -21.75
CA VAL A 111 9.73 3.40 -22.91
C VAL A 111 8.22 3.58 -23.11
N SER A 112 7.42 3.46 -22.06
CA SER A 112 5.97 3.68 -22.14
C SER A 112 5.62 5.10 -22.60
N ALA A 113 6.31 6.13 -22.10
CA ALA A 113 6.10 7.50 -22.52
C ALA A 113 6.45 7.74 -24.00
N VAL A 114 7.55 7.15 -24.48
CA VAL A 114 7.95 7.23 -25.90
C VAL A 114 6.92 6.55 -26.80
N MET A 115 6.46 5.35 -26.42
CA MET A 115 5.44 4.63 -27.18
C MET A 115 4.10 5.38 -27.22
N ALA A 116 3.71 6.05 -26.14
CA ALA A 116 2.50 6.86 -26.09
C ALA A 116 2.60 8.16 -26.92
N PHE A 117 3.82 8.67 -27.17
CA PHE A 117 4.04 9.84 -28.03
C PHE A 117 4.14 9.49 -29.52
N LEU A 118 4.46 8.25 -29.86
CA LEU A 118 4.63 7.76 -31.24
C LEU A 118 3.39 7.04 -31.80
N GLY A 119 2.37 6.78 -30.96
CA GLY A 119 1.08 6.19 -31.35
C GLY A 119 -0.01 7.24 -31.43
#